data_AF-A0A535XPG6-F1
#
_entry.id   AF-A0A535XPG6-F1
#
_cell.length_a   1.000
_cell.length_b   1.000
_cell.length_c   1.000
_cell.angle_alpha   90.00
_cell.angle_beta   90.00
_cell.angle_gamma   90.00
#
_symmetry.space_group_name_H-M   'P 1'
#
loop_
_entity.id
_entity.type
_entity.pdbx_description
1 polymer ?
#
loop_
_entity_poly.entity_id
_entity_poly.type
_entity_poly.pdbx_seq_one_letter_code
_entity_poly.pdbx_strand_id
1 'polypeptide(L)'
;MMAFPVEGWAGSAAVSVSQADDGVVHTRATTTGNPDMGTIRRQVARCLSLDHDAGGWPEVGARDPVIGRLQEQYDYLRPVCFYSAYEAVTSFVIGQRIARRQSARIKAWLGEQLGDRIELDGVVQTAFPRPQRLLDLTDGPGLNAEKVDRLHGIARAALDGRLDTERLRSLPMDHAMTELMSLNGVGPFTAEGTLLRGCGVVDELPRDPLSRDAITELYVLDTLDDAGWAEITDRWRPYRMWATVLLRVGWERARSGRSYRHQAR
;
A
#
# COMPACT_ATOMS: atom_id res chain seq x y z
N MET A 1 7.27 0.49 -14.52
CA MET A 1 6.42 1.63 -14.93
C MET A 1 5.23 1.69 -14.00
N MET A 2 4.87 2.89 -13.56
CA MET A 2 3.77 3.19 -12.62
C MET A 2 2.74 4.01 -13.38
N ALA A 3 1.45 3.83 -13.11
CA ALA A 3 0.40 4.67 -13.68
C ALA A 3 -0.70 4.92 -12.64
N PHE A 4 -0.98 6.19 -12.34
CA PHE A 4 -1.86 6.54 -11.23
C PHE A 4 -2.51 7.92 -11.40
N PRO A 5 -3.70 8.12 -10.83
CA PRO A 5 -4.29 9.44 -10.68
C PRO A 5 -3.46 10.27 -9.70
N VAL A 6 -3.14 11.51 -10.08
CA VAL A 6 -2.35 12.39 -9.23
C VAL A 6 -3.28 13.07 -8.22
N GLU A 7 -2.92 13.07 -6.94
CA GLU A 7 -3.69 13.77 -5.89
C GLU A 7 -3.87 15.26 -6.25
N GLY A 8 -5.03 15.82 -5.94
CA GLY A 8 -5.52 17.07 -6.53
C GLY A 8 -6.33 16.86 -7.81
N TRP A 9 -6.33 15.64 -8.35
CA TRP A 9 -7.28 15.10 -9.33
C TRP A 9 -7.39 15.89 -10.65
N ALA A 10 -6.41 16.73 -10.96
CA ALA A 10 -6.29 17.51 -12.20
C ALA A 10 -5.80 16.68 -13.40
N GLY A 11 -5.42 15.43 -13.16
CA GLY A 11 -4.86 14.53 -14.18
C GLY A 11 -4.30 13.26 -13.58
N SER A 12 -3.64 12.47 -14.42
CA SER A 12 -2.96 11.23 -14.07
C SER A 12 -1.53 11.25 -14.61
N ALA A 13 -0.66 10.41 -14.07
CA ALA A 13 0.73 10.29 -14.50
C ALA A 13 1.08 8.84 -14.82
N ALA A 14 1.83 8.63 -15.90
CA ALA A 14 2.63 7.42 -16.11
C ALA A 14 4.09 7.77 -15.82
N VAL A 15 4.76 6.95 -15.02
CA VAL A 15 6.14 7.20 -14.55
C VAL A 15 7.02 5.98 -14.80
N SER A 16 8.13 6.18 -15.51
CA SER A 16 9.23 5.22 -15.56
C SER A 16 10.25 5.58 -14.50
N VAL A 17 10.76 4.56 -13.82
CA VAL A 17 11.68 4.68 -12.69
C VAL A 17 12.91 3.85 -13.01
N SER A 18 14.08 4.43 -12.85
CA SER A 18 15.37 3.75 -12.98
C SER A 18 16.27 4.14 -11.81
N GLN A 19 17.16 3.24 -11.43
CA GLN A 19 18.17 3.50 -10.41
C GLN A 19 19.55 3.49 -11.06
N ALA A 20 20.36 4.50 -10.77
CA ALA A 20 21.76 4.56 -11.17
C ALA A 20 22.64 3.76 -10.18
N ASP A 21 23.88 3.48 -10.57
CA ASP A 21 24.82 2.66 -9.77
C ASP A 21 25.18 3.32 -8.43
N ASP A 22 25.09 4.65 -8.33
CA ASP A 22 25.28 5.41 -7.10
C ASP A 22 24.06 5.38 -6.16
N GLY A 23 23.00 4.65 -6.56
CA GLY A 23 21.77 4.50 -5.81
C GLY A 23 20.74 5.59 -6.07
N VAL A 24 21.05 6.63 -6.86
CA VAL A 24 20.10 7.71 -7.18
C VAL A 24 18.96 7.18 -8.04
N VAL A 25 17.74 7.50 -7.66
CA VAL A 25 16.52 7.11 -8.38
C VAL A 25 16.08 8.25 -9.30
N HIS A 26 16.06 7.97 -10.60
CA HIS A 26 15.58 8.88 -11.63
C HIS A 26 14.16 8.51 -12.05
N THR A 27 13.37 9.53 -12.35
CA THR A 27 12.00 9.36 -12.84
C THR A 27 11.78 10.17 -14.11
N ARG A 28 11.04 9.58 -15.06
CA ARG A 28 10.48 10.28 -16.22
C ARG A 28 8.98 10.11 -16.17
N ALA A 29 8.24 11.18 -16.37
CA ALA A 29 6.78 11.16 -16.30
C ALA A 29 6.15 11.77 -17.55
N THR A 30 5.05 11.15 -18.00
CA THR A 30 4.08 11.76 -18.92
C THR A 30 2.76 11.89 -18.17
N THR A 31 2.02 12.97 -18.42
CA THR A 31 0.77 13.26 -17.71
C THR A 31 -0.40 13.46 -18.66
N THR A 32 -1.61 13.15 -18.18
CA THR A 32 -2.85 13.74 -18.70
C THR A 32 -3.21 14.95 -17.86
N GLY A 33 -3.91 15.92 -18.45
CA GLY A 33 -4.31 17.15 -17.75
C GLY A 33 -3.10 17.98 -17.31
N ASN A 34 -3.22 18.66 -16.17
CA ASN A 34 -2.16 19.52 -15.62
C ASN A 34 -1.94 19.27 -14.12
N PRO A 35 -1.53 18.05 -13.71
CA PRO A 35 -1.26 17.72 -12.32
C PRO A 35 0.05 18.37 -11.81
N ASP A 36 0.13 18.59 -10.49
CA ASP A 36 1.36 19.12 -9.87
C ASP A 36 2.51 18.09 -9.92
N MET A 37 3.64 18.49 -10.49
CA MET A 37 4.84 17.66 -10.59
C MET A 37 5.43 17.31 -9.22
N GLY A 38 5.29 18.21 -8.24
CA GLY A 38 5.71 17.96 -6.87
C GLY A 38 4.93 16.80 -6.25
N THR A 39 3.61 16.76 -6.45
CA THR A 39 2.73 15.68 -6.01
C THR A 39 3.08 14.35 -6.67
N ILE A 40 3.36 14.33 -7.99
CA ILE A 40 3.83 13.12 -8.68
C ILE A 40 5.09 12.57 -7.99
N ARG A 41 6.07 13.44 -7.73
CA ARG A 41 7.33 13.05 -7.05
C ARG A 41 7.05 12.48 -5.66
N ARG A 42 6.19 13.12 -4.86
CA ARG A 42 5.84 12.65 -3.50
C ARG A 42 5.10 11.31 -3.54
N GLN A 43 4.16 11.12 -4.47
CA GLN A 43 3.46 9.84 -4.65
C GLN A 43 4.40 8.70 -5.08
N VAL A 44 5.33 8.96 -6.01
CA VAL A 44 6.33 7.96 -6.43
C VAL A 44 7.26 7.61 -5.29
N ALA A 45 7.80 8.62 -4.60
CA ALA A 45 8.70 8.40 -3.47
C ALA A 45 8.01 7.58 -2.38
N ARG A 46 6.78 7.94 -1.99
CA ARG A 46 5.96 7.19 -1.04
C ARG A 46 5.64 5.77 -1.47
N CYS A 47 5.24 5.58 -2.72
CA CYS A 47 4.96 4.25 -3.27
C CYS A 47 6.19 3.33 -3.15
N LEU A 48 7.39 3.88 -3.30
CA LEU A 48 8.65 3.13 -3.22
C LEU A 48 9.32 3.22 -1.84
N SER A 49 8.68 3.80 -0.82
CA SER A 49 9.24 4.07 0.51
C SER A 49 10.58 4.84 0.49
N LEU A 50 10.73 5.76 -0.46
CA LEU A 50 11.86 6.70 -0.62
C LEU A 50 11.59 8.07 0.02
N ASP A 51 10.43 8.23 0.63
CA ASP A 51 9.98 9.46 1.31
C ASP A 51 10.36 9.52 2.81
N HIS A 52 11.09 8.51 3.29
CA HIS A 52 11.67 8.44 4.63
C HIS A 52 13.18 8.18 4.54
N ASP A 53 13.94 8.72 5.48
CA ASP A 53 15.35 8.37 5.63
C ASP A 53 15.48 6.90 6.06
N ALA A 54 16.04 6.09 5.17
CA ALA A 54 16.27 4.66 5.38
C ALA A 54 17.67 4.35 5.90
N GLY A 55 18.50 5.37 6.19
CA GLY A 55 19.87 5.19 6.68
C GLY A 55 19.94 4.35 7.96
N GLY A 56 18.92 4.42 8.81
CA GLY A 56 18.79 3.65 10.05
C GLY A 56 18.19 2.24 9.90
N TRP A 57 17.83 1.82 8.68
CA TRP A 57 17.15 0.55 8.45
C TRP A 57 18.03 -0.68 8.72
N PRO A 58 19.31 -0.74 8.27
CA PRO A 58 20.21 -1.85 8.58
C PRO A 58 20.43 -2.09 10.08
N GLU A 59 20.42 -1.03 10.89
CA GLU A 59 20.61 -1.07 12.34
C GLU A 59 19.46 -1.80 13.06
N VAL A 60 18.28 -1.89 12.44
CA VAL A 60 17.21 -2.76 12.95
C VAL A 60 17.66 -4.22 12.91
N GLY A 61 18.29 -4.67 11.83
CA GLY A 61 18.80 -6.03 11.71
C GLY A 61 19.95 -6.36 12.66
N ALA A 62 20.75 -5.35 13.02
CA ALA A 62 21.77 -5.50 14.06
C ALA A 62 21.19 -5.68 15.47
N ARG A 63 20.03 -5.05 15.75
CA ARG A 63 19.31 -5.15 17.03
C ARG A 63 18.43 -6.40 17.11
N ASP A 64 17.93 -6.88 15.97
CA ASP A 64 17.02 -8.01 15.88
C ASP A 64 17.52 -9.04 14.83
N PRO A 65 18.08 -10.18 15.28
CA PRO A 65 18.62 -11.19 14.38
C PRO A 65 17.60 -11.84 13.43
N VAL A 66 16.31 -11.83 13.76
CA VAL A 66 15.27 -12.34 12.84
C VAL A 66 15.11 -11.36 11.68
N ILE A 67 15.04 -10.06 11.98
CA ILE A 67 15.02 -9.01 10.95
C ILE A 67 16.31 -9.00 10.14
N GLY A 68 17.47 -9.08 10.79
CA GLY A 68 18.78 -9.05 10.11
C GLY A 68 18.91 -10.15 9.05
N ARG A 69 18.53 -11.39 9.38
CA ARG A 69 18.51 -12.49 8.40
C ARG A 69 17.59 -12.21 7.22
N LEU A 70 16.41 -11.64 7.46
CA LEU A 70 15.46 -11.34 6.38
C LEU A 70 15.89 -10.14 5.54
N GLN A 71 16.57 -9.15 6.14
CA GLN A 71 17.17 -8.03 5.43
C GLN A 71 18.23 -8.52 4.45
N GLU A 72 19.15 -9.36 4.91
CA GLU A 72 20.16 -9.98 4.02
C GLU A 72 19.53 -10.86 2.95
N GLN A 73 18.51 -11.67 3.31
CA GLN A 73 17.86 -12.58 2.37
C GLN A 73 17.05 -11.85 1.28
N TYR A 74 16.51 -10.67 1.59
CA TYR A 74 15.62 -9.93 0.70
C TYR A 74 16.13 -8.53 0.38
N ASP A 75 17.45 -8.34 0.34
CA ASP A 75 18.12 -7.11 -0.10
C ASP A 75 17.54 -5.84 0.56
N TYR A 76 17.38 -5.88 1.88
CA TYR A 76 16.85 -4.79 2.71
C TYR A 76 15.48 -4.27 2.25
N LEU A 77 14.64 -5.16 1.70
CA LEU A 77 13.31 -4.84 1.16
C LEU A 77 12.52 -3.91 2.08
N ARG A 78 12.01 -2.84 1.47
CA ARG A 78 11.06 -1.89 2.06
C ARG A 78 9.68 -2.08 1.42
N PRO A 79 8.59 -1.64 2.09
CA PRO A 79 7.25 -1.77 1.53
C PRO A 79 7.09 -1.03 0.21
N VAL A 80 6.42 -1.67 -0.75
CA VAL A 80 5.80 -0.96 -1.87
C VAL A 80 4.38 -0.58 -1.47
N CYS A 81 4.10 0.71 -1.43
CA CYS A 81 2.83 1.30 -0.98
C CYS A 81 1.89 1.57 -2.16
N PHE A 82 0.61 1.83 -1.89
CA PHE A 82 -0.28 2.39 -2.92
C PHE A 82 0.14 3.82 -3.26
N TYR A 83 -0.33 4.32 -4.39
CA TYR A 83 -0.01 5.68 -4.82
C TYR A 83 -0.70 6.76 -3.98
N SER A 84 -1.83 6.45 -3.34
CA SER A 84 -2.58 7.36 -2.46
C SER A 84 -3.49 6.60 -1.47
N ALA A 85 -3.98 7.31 -0.46
CA ALA A 85 -5.03 6.82 0.44
C ALA A 85 -6.32 6.49 -0.33
N TYR A 86 -6.71 7.34 -1.29
CA TYR A 86 -7.86 7.09 -2.17
C TYR A 86 -7.75 5.76 -2.92
N GLU A 87 -6.63 5.49 -3.58
CA GLU A 87 -6.48 4.24 -4.33
C GLU A 87 -6.45 3.03 -3.39
N ALA A 88 -5.82 3.17 -2.22
CA ALA A 88 -5.77 2.11 -1.20
C ALA A 88 -7.17 1.76 -0.70
N VAL A 89 -7.93 2.72 -0.17
CA VAL A 89 -9.28 2.46 0.39
C VAL A 89 -10.22 1.91 -0.67
N THR A 90 -10.16 2.44 -1.89
CA THR A 90 -10.95 1.95 -3.03
C THR A 90 -10.58 0.51 -3.36
N SER A 91 -9.28 0.20 -3.43
CA SER A 91 -8.77 -1.16 -3.70
C SER A 91 -9.20 -2.17 -2.63
N PHE A 92 -9.14 -1.78 -1.35
CA PHE A 92 -9.59 -2.64 -0.24
C PHE A 92 -11.09 -2.91 -0.33
N VAL A 93 -11.93 -1.89 -0.55
CA VAL A 93 -13.39 -2.06 -0.70
C VAL A 93 -13.75 -2.92 -1.90
N ILE A 94 -13.04 -2.78 -3.03
CA ILE A 94 -13.20 -3.68 -4.19
C ILE A 94 -12.91 -5.12 -3.77
N GLY A 95 -11.81 -5.34 -3.06
CA GLY A 95 -11.33 -6.66 -2.62
C GLY A 95 -12.12 -7.32 -1.50
N GLN A 96 -13.06 -6.61 -0.85
CA GLN A 96 -13.87 -7.20 0.22
C GLN A 96 -14.68 -8.40 -0.27
N ARG A 97 -14.57 -9.51 0.48
CA ARG A 97 -15.29 -10.78 0.29
C ARG A 97 -15.04 -11.48 -1.04
N ILE A 98 -13.94 -11.17 -1.73
CA ILE A 98 -13.55 -11.82 -2.99
C ILE A 98 -12.07 -12.22 -2.99
N ALA A 99 -11.70 -13.12 -3.90
CA ALA A 99 -10.30 -13.54 -4.04
C ALA A 99 -9.41 -12.43 -4.60
N ARG A 100 -8.13 -12.39 -4.19
CA ARG A 100 -7.13 -11.41 -4.67
C ARG A 100 -7.07 -11.32 -6.21
N ARG A 101 -7.13 -12.47 -6.89
CA ARG A 101 -7.12 -12.52 -8.37
C ARG A 101 -8.36 -11.86 -9.00
N GLN A 102 -9.53 -11.99 -8.37
CA GLN A 102 -10.75 -11.34 -8.84
C GLN A 102 -10.68 -9.83 -8.62
N SER A 103 -10.24 -9.38 -7.44
CA SER A 103 -10.02 -7.95 -7.17
C SER A 103 -9.05 -7.32 -8.17
N ALA A 104 -7.95 -7.99 -8.51
CA ALA A 104 -7.00 -7.50 -9.51
C ALA A 104 -7.65 -7.31 -10.89
N ARG A 105 -8.50 -8.24 -11.33
CA ARG A 105 -9.24 -8.13 -12.60
C ARG A 105 -10.22 -6.96 -12.61
N ILE A 106 -10.95 -6.75 -11.51
CA ILE A 106 -11.88 -5.61 -11.38
C ILE A 106 -11.12 -4.29 -11.47
N LYS A 107 -9.98 -4.16 -10.79
CA LYS A 107 -9.16 -2.95 -10.83
C LYS A 107 -8.57 -2.68 -12.22
N ALA A 108 -8.11 -3.73 -12.91
CA ALA A 108 -7.65 -3.61 -14.30
C ALA A 108 -8.78 -3.12 -15.22
N TRP A 109 -9.96 -3.75 -15.12
CA TRP A 109 -11.14 -3.34 -15.87
C TRP A 109 -11.54 -1.89 -15.58
N LEU A 110 -11.54 -1.47 -14.30
CA LEU A 110 -11.80 -0.07 -13.92
C LEU A 110 -10.81 0.89 -14.58
N GLY A 111 -9.51 0.57 -14.56
CA GLY A 111 -8.49 1.35 -15.24
C GLY A 111 -8.72 1.44 -16.75
N GLU A 112 -9.10 0.34 -17.40
CA GLU A 112 -9.38 0.31 -18.84
C GLU A 112 -10.63 1.13 -19.23
N GLN A 113 -11.69 1.08 -18.42
CA GLN A 113 -12.96 1.74 -18.72
C GLN A 113 -13.00 3.21 -18.30
N LEU A 114 -12.44 3.54 -17.14
CA LEU A 114 -12.61 4.83 -16.48
C LEU A 114 -11.29 5.54 -16.19
N GLY A 115 -10.15 4.87 -16.35
CA GLY A 115 -8.82 5.41 -16.15
C GLY A 115 -8.36 6.30 -17.30
N ASP A 116 -7.48 7.25 -17.00
CA ASP A 116 -6.83 8.03 -18.05
C ASP A 116 -5.80 7.14 -18.78
N ARG A 117 -5.80 7.22 -20.11
CA ARG A 117 -4.80 6.55 -20.99
C ARG A 117 -3.59 7.46 -21.17
N ILE A 118 -2.40 6.94 -20.90
CA ILE A 118 -1.15 7.71 -20.93
C ILE A 118 -0.10 6.88 -21.67
N GLU A 119 0.58 7.47 -22.64
CA GLU A 119 1.70 6.85 -23.34
C GLU A 119 3.03 7.36 -22.77
N LEU A 120 3.92 6.44 -22.40
CA LEU A 120 5.27 6.74 -21.97
C LEU A 120 6.22 5.72 -22.60
N ASP A 121 7.29 6.20 -23.24
CA ASP A 121 8.32 5.37 -23.87
C ASP A 121 7.73 4.34 -24.87
N GLY A 122 6.69 4.74 -25.63
CA GLY A 122 5.98 3.90 -26.59
C GLY A 122 5.05 2.84 -25.98
N VAL A 123 4.86 2.85 -24.66
CA VAL A 123 3.97 1.92 -23.95
C VAL A 123 2.76 2.67 -23.40
N VAL A 124 1.58 2.25 -23.82
CA VAL A 124 0.32 2.77 -23.29
C VAL A 124 0.02 2.13 -21.95
N GLN A 125 -0.31 2.96 -20.96
CA GLN A 125 -0.79 2.57 -19.64
C GLN A 125 -2.16 3.18 -19.38
N THR A 126 -2.94 2.52 -18.53
CA THR A 126 -4.19 3.05 -17.98
C THR A 126 -4.03 3.23 -16.49
N ALA A 127 -4.21 4.46 -16.01
CA ALA A 127 -4.18 4.74 -14.58
C ALA A 127 -5.42 4.18 -13.87
N PHE A 128 -5.37 4.04 -12.54
CA PHE A 128 -6.59 3.87 -11.76
C PHE A 128 -7.54 5.07 -11.97
N PRO A 129 -8.88 4.90 -11.94
CA PRO A 129 -9.79 6.02 -12.19
C PRO A 129 -9.61 7.15 -11.18
N ARG A 130 -9.55 8.38 -11.69
CA ARG A 130 -9.70 9.58 -10.85
C ARG A 130 -11.07 9.58 -10.17
N PRO A 131 -11.23 10.18 -8.97
CA PRO A 131 -12.51 10.20 -8.27
C PRO A 131 -13.67 10.71 -9.12
N GLN A 132 -13.46 11.75 -9.95
CA GLN A 132 -14.50 12.26 -10.85
C GLN A 132 -14.98 11.21 -11.85
N ARG A 133 -14.07 10.39 -12.38
CA ARG A 133 -14.39 9.32 -13.33
C ARG A 133 -15.04 8.12 -12.65
N LEU A 134 -14.66 7.84 -11.41
CA LEU A 134 -15.26 6.76 -10.63
C LEU A 134 -16.75 7.01 -10.33
N LEU A 135 -17.19 8.28 -10.31
CA LEU A 135 -18.61 8.64 -10.16
C LEU A 135 -19.49 8.31 -11.38
N ASP A 136 -18.87 8.05 -12.54
CA ASP A 136 -19.58 7.64 -13.75
C ASP A 136 -19.84 6.11 -13.77
N LEU A 137 -19.36 5.37 -12.77
CA LEU A 137 -19.49 3.92 -12.68
C LEU A 137 -20.95 3.53 -12.38
N THR A 138 -21.61 2.88 -13.34
CA THR A 138 -22.98 2.38 -13.14
C THR A 138 -23.01 0.90 -12.78
N ASP A 139 -22.17 0.09 -13.41
CA ASP A 139 -22.07 -1.35 -13.21
C ASP A 139 -20.64 -1.83 -13.52
N GLY A 140 -20.37 -3.11 -13.31
CA GLY A 140 -19.09 -3.71 -13.64
C GLY A 140 -18.99 -5.18 -13.21
N PRO A 141 -18.04 -5.95 -13.77
CA PRO A 141 -17.89 -7.36 -13.48
C PRO A 141 -17.61 -7.59 -11.99
N GLY A 142 -18.50 -8.30 -11.30
CA GLY A 142 -18.34 -8.61 -9.88
C GLY A 142 -18.57 -7.42 -8.93
N LEU A 143 -19.12 -6.30 -9.43
CA LEU A 143 -19.57 -5.17 -8.64
C LEU A 143 -21.10 -5.19 -8.55
N ASN A 144 -21.64 -5.30 -7.34
CA ASN A 144 -23.07 -5.11 -7.09
C ASN A 144 -23.37 -3.63 -6.82
N ALA A 145 -24.65 -3.25 -6.83
CA ALA A 145 -25.08 -1.86 -6.62
C ALA A 145 -24.55 -1.27 -5.29
N GLU A 146 -24.60 -2.03 -4.20
CA GLU A 146 -24.08 -1.60 -2.90
C GLU A 146 -22.57 -1.29 -2.94
N LYS A 147 -21.78 -2.08 -3.67
CA LYS A 147 -20.35 -1.82 -3.83
C LYS A 147 -20.11 -0.59 -4.71
N VAL A 148 -20.89 -0.40 -5.78
CA VAL A 148 -20.83 0.83 -6.60
C VAL A 148 -21.14 2.07 -5.74
N ASP A 149 -22.18 2.03 -4.92
CA ASP A 149 -22.54 3.13 -4.02
C ASP A 149 -21.42 3.48 -3.02
N ARG A 150 -20.75 2.45 -2.48
CA ARG A 150 -19.57 2.65 -1.61
C ARG A 150 -18.40 3.29 -2.36
N LEU A 151 -18.12 2.86 -3.59
CA LEU A 151 -17.08 3.44 -4.43
C LEU A 151 -17.38 4.92 -4.75
N HIS A 152 -18.65 5.26 -5.00
CA HIS A 152 -19.08 6.66 -5.14
C HIS A 152 -18.90 7.47 -3.84
N GLY A 153 -19.22 6.89 -2.68
CA GLY A 153 -18.98 7.53 -1.39
C GLY A 153 -17.50 7.84 -1.16
N ILE A 154 -16.62 6.91 -1.52
CA ILE A 154 -15.15 7.09 -1.45
C ILE A 154 -14.69 8.17 -2.44
N ALA A 155 -15.19 8.14 -3.68
CA ALA A 155 -14.86 9.15 -4.69
C ALA A 155 -15.23 10.57 -4.20
N ARG A 156 -16.44 10.75 -3.65
CA ARG A 156 -16.85 12.04 -3.07
C ARG A 156 -15.93 12.46 -1.92
N ALA A 157 -15.61 11.54 -1.00
CA ALA A 157 -14.69 11.83 0.09
C ALA A 157 -13.28 12.24 -0.39
N ALA A 158 -12.80 11.68 -1.51
CA ALA A 158 -11.54 12.11 -2.12
C ALA A 158 -11.62 13.51 -2.75
N LEU A 159 -12.74 13.85 -3.38
CA LEU A 159 -12.99 15.19 -3.93
C LEU A 159 -13.12 16.24 -2.82
N ASP A 160 -13.66 15.86 -1.67
CA ASP A 160 -13.79 16.72 -0.48
C ASP A 160 -12.49 16.84 0.34
N GLY A 161 -11.37 16.25 -0.14
CA GLY A 161 -10.07 16.30 0.55
C GLY A 161 -9.96 15.40 1.80
N ARG A 162 -10.98 14.61 2.11
CA ARG A 162 -10.99 13.69 3.27
C ARG A 162 -10.02 12.53 3.08
N LEU A 163 -9.65 12.20 1.85
CA LEU A 163 -8.67 11.16 1.51
C LEU A 163 -7.33 11.74 1.04
N ASP A 164 -7.00 12.99 1.43
CA ASP A 164 -5.66 13.54 1.26
C ASP A 164 -4.64 12.70 2.05
N THR A 165 -3.65 12.16 1.35
CA THR A 165 -2.73 11.19 1.93
C THR A 165 -1.79 11.80 2.97
N GLU A 166 -1.30 13.02 2.74
CA GLU A 166 -0.35 13.68 3.66
C GLU A 166 -1.05 14.12 4.94
N ARG A 167 -2.27 14.66 4.82
CA ARG A 167 -3.13 15.00 5.94
C ARG A 167 -3.41 13.76 6.79
N LEU A 168 -3.90 12.67 6.19
CA LEU A 168 -4.20 11.43 6.92
C LEU A 168 -2.95 10.87 7.61
N ARG A 169 -1.79 10.88 6.95
CA ARG A 169 -0.51 10.46 7.54
C ARG A 169 -0.12 11.30 8.76
N SER A 170 -0.39 12.60 8.73
CA SER A 170 0.00 13.53 9.80
C SER A 170 -0.86 13.43 11.06
N LEU A 171 -2.04 12.81 10.98
CA LEU A 171 -2.93 12.65 12.11
C LEU A 171 -2.44 11.56 13.06
N PRO A 172 -2.74 11.66 14.37
CA PRO A 172 -2.65 10.51 15.27
C PRO A 172 -3.43 9.31 14.68
N MET A 173 -2.85 8.11 14.77
CA MET A 173 -3.40 6.90 14.14
C MET A 173 -4.90 6.71 14.43
N ASP A 174 -5.33 6.86 15.69
CA ASP A 174 -6.73 6.65 16.07
C ASP A 174 -7.68 7.70 15.50
N HIS A 175 -7.21 8.95 15.30
CA HIS A 175 -7.99 9.99 14.62
C HIS A 175 -8.14 9.67 13.12
N ALA A 176 -7.04 9.32 12.43
CA ALA A 176 -7.09 8.91 11.02
C ALA A 176 -7.99 7.68 10.81
N MET A 177 -7.91 6.70 11.71
CA MET A 177 -8.77 5.52 11.71
C MET A 177 -10.25 5.88 11.83
N THR A 178 -10.59 6.75 12.78
CA THR A 178 -11.96 7.23 13.00
C THR A 178 -12.51 7.95 11.76
N GLU A 179 -11.72 8.83 11.16
CA GLU A 179 -12.10 9.52 9.92
C GLU A 179 -12.34 8.55 8.76
N LEU A 180 -11.44 7.59 8.55
CA LEU A 180 -11.57 6.59 7.49
C LEU A 180 -12.78 5.67 7.72
N MET A 181 -13.01 5.22 8.96
CA MET A 181 -14.13 4.34 9.31
C MET A 181 -15.50 5.02 9.24
N SER A 182 -15.55 6.35 9.17
CA SER A 182 -16.80 7.07 8.90
C SER A 182 -17.29 6.93 7.45
N LEU A 183 -16.45 6.39 6.55
CA LEU A 183 -16.84 6.10 5.17
C LEU A 183 -17.63 4.78 5.12
N ASN A 184 -18.76 4.80 4.41
CA ASN A 184 -19.60 3.62 4.26
C ASN A 184 -18.81 2.45 3.64
N GLY A 185 -18.84 1.28 4.29
CA GLY A 185 -18.12 0.08 3.86
C GLY A 185 -16.64 0.04 4.26
N VAL A 186 -16.14 1.01 5.02
CA VAL A 186 -14.76 1.01 5.54
C VAL A 186 -14.76 0.53 6.99
N GLY A 187 -14.33 -0.72 7.19
CA GLY A 187 -14.10 -1.28 8.52
C GLY A 187 -12.65 -1.10 9.01
N PRO A 188 -12.34 -1.52 10.26
CA PRO A 188 -11.02 -1.34 10.87
C PRO A 188 -9.85 -1.83 9.99
N PHE A 189 -9.95 -3.04 9.43
CA PHE A 189 -8.91 -3.58 8.54
C PHE A 189 -8.68 -2.72 7.29
N THR A 190 -9.75 -2.17 6.70
CA THR A 190 -9.64 -1.32 5.51
C THR A 190 -9.06 0.05 5.84
N ALA A 191 -9.49 0.65 6.95
CA ALA A 191 -8.94 1.92 7.43
C ALA A 191 -7.45 1.79 7.77
N GLU A 192 -7.07 0.75 8.51
CA GLU A 192 -5.68 0.51 8.89
C GLU A 192 -4.81 0.22 7.68
N GLY A 193 -5.24 -0.66 6.78
CA GLY A 193 -4.51 -0.92 5.53
C GLY A 193 -4.35 0.34 4.67
N THR A 194 -5.37 1.21 4.64
CA THR A 194 -5.31 2.51 3.95
C THR A 194 -4.28 3.43 4.58
N LEU A 195 -4.24 3.52 5.91
CA LEU A 195 -3.27 4.35 6.61
C LEU A 195 -1.85 3.80 6.42
N LEU A 196 -1.63 2.52 6.75
CA LEU A 196 -0.30 1.92 6.75
C LEU A 196 0.29 1.79 5.34
N ARG A 197 -0.51 1.36 4.36
CA ARG A 197 -0.03 1.06 2.99
C ARG A 197 -0.45 2.08 1.95
N GLY A 198 -1.54 2.82 2.16
CA GLY A 198 -1.94 3.94 1.29
C GLY A 198 -1.23 5.23 1.67
N CYS A 199 -1.15 5.50 2.97
CA CYS A 199 -0.42 6.64 3.50
C CYS A 199 1.03 6.32 3.84
N GLY A 200 1.56 5.12 3.59
CA GLY A 200 2.99 4.80 3.75
C GLY A 200 3.57 5.19 5.12
N VAL A 201 2.89 4.79 6.19
CA VAL A 201 3.39 4.96 7.56
C VAL A 201 4.59 4.03 7.78
N VAL A 202 5.65 4.55 8.40
CA VAL A 202 6.93 3.85 8.59
C VAL A 202 7.05 3.17 9.96
N ASP A 203 6.56 3.81 11.01
CA ASP A 203 6.76 3.36 12.40
C ASP A 203 5.46 3.10 13.15
N GLU A 204 4.57 2.28 12.58
CA GLU A 204 3.41 1.76 13.30
C GLU A 204 3.29 0.25 13.16
N LEU A 205 2.73 -0.40 14.18
CA LEU A 205 2.45 -1.83 14.16
C LEU A 205 1.04 -2.06 13.61
N PRO A 206 0.88 -2.95 12.61
CA PRO A 206 -0.45 -3.41 12.21
C PRO A 206 -1.15 -4.13 13.36
N ARG A 207 -2.44 -3.82 13.55
CA ARG A 207 -3.36 -4.48 14.48
C ARG A 207 -4.02 -5.70 13.84
N ASP A 208 -3.71 -6.00 12.57
CA ASP A 208 -4.29 -7.12 11.84
C ASP A 208 -3.79 -8.49 12.35
N PRO A 209 -4.67 -9.51 12.43
CA PRO A 209 -4.29 -10.83 12.96
C PRO A 209 -3.18 -11.52 12.16
N LEU A 210 -3.13 -11.30 10.85
CA LEU A 210 -2.16 -11.94 9.95
C LEU A 210 -0.73 -11.48 10.25
N SER A 211 -0.54 -10.19 10.55
CA SER A 211 0.74 -9.65 11.01
C SER A 211 1.12 -10.24 12.37
N ARG A 212 0.17 -10.33 13.30
CA ARG A 212 0.39 -10.96 14.60
C ARG A 212 0.82 -12.43 14.46
N ASP A 213 0.11 -13.22 13.67
CA ASP A 213 0.42 -14.64 13.43
C ASP A 213 1.83 -14.84 12.85
N ALA A 214 2.22 -14.00 11.89
CA ALA A 214 3.54 -14.08 11.26
C ALA A 214 4.67 -13.79 12.27
N ILE A 215 4.48 -12.79 13.14
CA ILE A 215 5.45 -12.46 14.19
C ILE A 215 5.51 -13.59 15.21
N THR A 216 4.37 -14.09 15.67
CA THR A 216 4.30 -15.22 16.62
C THR A 216 5.04 -16.45 16.10
N GLU A 217 4.80 -16.86 14.84
CA GLU A 217 5.43 -18.05 14.25
C GLU A 217 6.93 -17.86 14.03
N LEU A 218 7.37 -16.68 13.57
CA LEU A 218 8.79 -16.43 13.26
C LEU A 218 9.68 -16.27 14.49
N TYR A 219 9.12 -15.76 15.59
CA TYR A 219 9.86 -15.58 16.84
C TYR A 219 9.61 -16.75 17.82
N VAL A 220 8.81 -17.75 17.44
CA VAL A 220 8.46 -18.92 18.27
C VAL A 220 7.86 -18.48 19.62
N LEU A 221 6.94 -17.53 19.55
CA LEU A 221 6.36 -16.84 20.70
C LEU A 221 5.09 -17.54 21.16
N ASP A 222 5.19 -18.77 21.63
CA ASP A 222 4.01 -19.55 21.97
C ASP A 222 3.23 -18.92 23.16
N THR A 223 3.85 -18.01 23.93
CA THR A 223 3.27 -17.36 25.12
C THR A 223 3.96 -16.04 25.52
N LEU A 224 3.98 -15.00 24.68
CA LEU A 224 4.39 -13.66 25.17
C LEU A 224 3.19 -12.84 25.63
N ASP A 225 3.33 -12.22 26.79
CA ASP A 225 2.45 -11.16 27.28
C ASP A 225 2.72 -9.85 26.52
N ASP A 226 1.91 -8.82 26.80
CA ASP A 226 2.00 -7.52 26.11
C ASP A 226 3.39 -6.87 26.28
N ALA A 227 4.07 -7.12 27.41
CA ALA A 227 5.40 -6.59 27.68
C ALA A 227 6.47 -7.23 26.79
N GLY A 228 6.44 -8.56 26.63
CA GLY A 228 7.36 -9.25 25.70
C GLY A 228 7.12 -8.85 24.25
N TRP A 229 5.86 -8.63 23.85
CA TRP A 229 5.52 -8.09 22.53
C TRP A 229 6.10 -6.69 22.31
N ALA A 230 5.96 -5.81 23.29
CA ALA A 230 6.54 -4.47 23.24
C ALA A 230 8.06 -4.53 23.12
N GLU A 231 8.72 -5.38 23.92
CA GLU A 231 10.19 -5.51 23.90
C GLU A 231 10.72 -5.91 22.51
N ILE A 232 10.06 -6.85 21.84
CA ILE A 232 10.45 -7.27 20.49
C ILE A 232 10.20 -6.13 19.49
N THR A 233 8.99 -5.59 19.49
CA THR A 233 8.56 -4.64 18.47
C THR A 233 9.25 -3.26 18.62
N ASP A 234 9.66 -2.87 19.83
CA ASP A 234 10.40 -1.63 20.06
C ASP A 234 11.83 -1.67 19.49
N ARG A 235 12.43 -2.87 19.32
CA ARG A 235 13.72 -3.02 18.62
C ARG A 235 13.64 -2.61 17.16
N TRP A 236 12.44 -2.59 16.57
CA TRP A 236 12.24 -2.24 15.17
C TRP A 236 12.08 -0.75 14.93
N ARG A 237 11.95 0.06 15.99
CA ARG A 237 11.84 1.52 15.85
C ARG A 237 13.09 2.10 15.17
N PRO A 238 12.94 3.14 14.32
CA PRO A 238 11.71 3.81 13.92
C PRO A 238 11.06 3.22 12.65
N TYR A 239 11.11 1.89 12.45
CA TYR A 239 10.70 1.22 11.21
C TYR A 239 9.75 0.03 11.45
N ARG A 240 8.89 0.10 12.48
CA ARG A 240 8.00 -1.01 12.89
C ARG A 240 7.12 -1.55 11.75
N MET A 241 6.61 -0.68 10.87
CA MET A 241 5.80 -1.10 9.73
C MET A 241 6.66 -1.83 8.68
N TRP A 242 7.88 -1.34 8.42
CA TRP A 242 8.78 -1.97 7.45
C TRP A 242 9.22 -3.36 7.93
N ALA A 243 9.58 -3.49 9.20
CA ALA A 243 9.88 -4.77 9.84
C ALA A 243 8.70 -5.74 9.72
N THR A 244 7.48 -5.28 9.98
CA THR A 244 6.29 -6.13 9.85
C THR A 244 6.06 -6.61 8.41
N VAL A 245 6.25 -5.74 7.40
CA VAL A 245 6.16 -6.16 5.99
C VAL A 245 7.24 -7.19 5.65
N LEU A 246 8.48 -6.98 6.10
CA LEU A 246 9.58 -7.89 5.82
C LEU A 246 9.33 -9.28 6.45
N LEU A 247 8.85 -9.32 7.71
CA LEU A 247 8.42 -10.55 8.38
C LEU A 247 7.29 -11.25 7.62
N ARG A 248 6.27 -10.51 7.18
CA ARG A 248 5.17 -11.05 6.35
C ARG A 248 5.68 -11.67 5.05
N VAL A 249 6.62 -11.01 4.36
CA VAL A 249 7.24 -11.53 3.13
C VAL A 249 7.98 -12.83 3.40
N GLY A 250 8.81 -12.88 4.45
CA GLY A 250 9.53 -14.09 4.84
C GLY A 250 8.59 -15.25 5.19
N TRP A 251 7.56 -14.96 6.00
CA TRP A 251 6.56 -15.93 6.44
C TRP A 251 5.77 -16.52 5.26
N GLU A 252 5.24 -15.68 4.37
CA GLU A 252 4.47 -16.14 3.20
C GLU A 252 5.32 -16.97 2.22
N ARG A 253 6.57 -16.55 1.97
CA ARG A 253 7.48 -17.26 1.05
C ARG A 253 7.94 -18.59 1.62
N ALA A 254 8.22 -18.67 2.93
CA ALA A 254 8.54 -19.93 3.60
C ALA A 254 7.40 -20.95 3.48
N ARG A 255 6.14 -20.50 3.66
CA ARG A 255 4.95 -21.37 3.54
C ARG A 255 4.66 -21.78 2.10
N SER A 256 4.85 -20.87 1.15
CA SER A 256 4.68 -21.17 -0.28
C SER A 256 5.75 -22.15 -0.78
N GLY A 257 6.98 -22.07 -0.26
CA GLY A 257 8.07 -23.02 -0.53
C GLY A 257 7.88 -24.40 0.09
N ARG A 258 7.20 -24.50 1.25
CA ARG A 258 6.82 -25.81 1.85
C ARG A 258 5.77 -26.56 1.03
N SER A 259 4.97 -25.87 0.22
CA SER A 259 3.91 -26.48 -0.60
C SER A 259 4.40 -27.17 -1.89
N TYR A 260 5.67 -26.99 -2.31
CA TYR A 260 6.18 -27.61 -3.54
C TYR A 260 7.19 -28.75 -3.31
N ARG A 261 7.69 -28.93 -2.07
CA ARG A 261 8.71 -29.95 -1.73
C ARG A 261 8.17 -31.20 -1.01
N HIS A 262 6.85 -31.34 -0.83
CA HIS A 262 6.24 -32.51 -0.16
C HIS A 262 5.27 -33.32 -1.03
N GLN A 263 5.44 -33.32 -2.37
CA GLN A 263 4.77 -34.27 -3.28
C GLN A 263 5.74 -35.03 -4.19
N ALA A 264 6.98 -35.21 -3.75
CA ALA A 264 7.92 -36.13 -4.39
C ALA A 264 8.70 -36.90 -3.31
N ARG A 265 8.02 -37.82 -2.64
CA ARG A 265 8.56 -39.09 -2.11
C ARG A 265 7.45 -40.11 -2.10
#